data_AF-A0A4C2DZ19-F1
#
_entry.id   AF-A0A4C2DZ19-F1
#
_cell.length_a   1.000
_cell.length_b   1.000
_cell.length_c   1.000
_cell.angle_alpha   90.00
_cell.angle_beta   90.00
_cell.angle_gamma   90.00
#
_symmetry.space_group_name_H-M   'P 1'
#
loop_
_entity.id
_entity.type
_entity.pdbx_description
1 polymer ?
#
loop_
_entity_poly.entity_id
_entity_poly.type
_entity_poly.pdbx_seq_one_letter_code
_entity_poly.pdbx_strand_id
1 'polypeptide(L)'
;MPDKPAVLFIAAPNYESHILHSPRFSDKFHTLTHIVKSKDSFLEFLANHRTYDIRAIYGGYPAFVPIGGLTQDLIEHELFPKHLKCIAICSRGHNGFDLDCLSKHGIQLYKYQDDNIVYENELRNFEKGQVGNDVADSALWHVLEGFRKFSYQQSLVRKNETTLAARSEGLGRPGFAFGHELQSLKVESPRGKKCLILGLGSIGKRIGLKLQYGLGMEVHYSKRLQDLEASTKHSWTFHKLDDTIYGKLWQFNTIVVALPLTEQTEHLIDDRFLSHCNGPELVIVNIGRGNILHRDYVHAALQTGKLRHLGEDVFYNEPMVDQELRDDIMYTTVTPHIGSSTAQVFYQSCELALANILAAINGQETDPFSRVV
;
A
#
# COMPACT_ATOMS: atom_id res chain seq x y z
N MET A 1 -32.61 -26.94 2.22
CA MET A 1 -31.58 -25.88 2.16
C MET A 1 -31.23 -25.50 3.59
N PRO A 2 -30.02 -25.03 3.88
CA PRO A 2 -29.69 -24.50 5.22
C PRO A 2 -30.67 -23.40 5.61
N ASP A 3 -31.02 -23.31 6.89
CA ASP A 3 -32.11 -22.44 7.39
C ASP A 3 -31.73 -20.95 7.46
N LYS A 4 -30.45 -20.62 7.23
CA LYS A 4 -29.90 -19.26 7.33
C LYS A 4 -29.05 -18.92 6.10
N PRO A 5 -28.95 -17.63 5.71
CA PRO A 5 -28.01 -17.21 4.67
C PRO A 5 -26.55 -17.46 5.09
N ALA A 6 -25.64 -17.53 4.12
CA ALA A 6 -24.21 -17.75 4.37
C ALA A 6 -23.37 -16.50 4.05
N VAL A 7 -22.29 -16.33 4.82
CA VAL A 7 -21.19 -15.42 4.52
C VAL A 7 -19.96 -16.26 4.20
N LEU A 8 -19.37 -16.04 3.03
CA LEU A 8 -18.17 -16.73 2.58
C LEU A 8 -16.92 -15.91 2.89
N PHE A 9 -16.06 -16.44 3.73
CA PHE A 9 -14.75 -15.90 4.05
C PHE A 9 -13.72 -16.48 3.07
N ILE A 10 -13.21 -15.62 2.17
CA ILE A 10 -12.18 -16.03 1.21
C ILE A 10 -10.74 -15.87 1.72
N ALA A 11 -10.62 -15.37 2.95
CA ALA A 11 -9.38 -15.15 3.68
C ALA A 11 -9.66 -15.30 5.19
N ALA A 12 -8.62 -15.55 5.98
CA ALA A 12 -8.75 -15.61 7.43
C ALA A 12 -9.13 -14.23 7.99
N PRO A 13 -10.23 -14.13 8.77
CA PRO A 13 -10.56 -12.89 9.47
C PRO A 13 -9.64 -12.68 10.67
N ASN A 14 -9.72 -11.51 11.29
CA ASN A 14 -9.21 -11.36 12.64
C ASN A 14 -10.16 -12.10 13.62
N TYR A 15 -9.68 -13.18 14.24
CA TYR A 15 -10.46 -14.01 15.17
C TYR A 15 -10.72 -13.35 16.53
N GLU A 16 -10.12 -12.20 16.83
CA GLU A 16 -10.46 -11.39 18.00
C GLU A 16 -11.66 -10.48 17.74
N SER A 17 -12.23 -10.53 16.51
CA SER A 17 -13.33 -9.65 16.11
C SER A 17 -14.57 -9.83 16.99
N HIS A 18 -15.09 -8.70 17.49
CA HIS A 18 -16.27 -8.71 18.33
C HIS A 18 -17.55 -8.86 17.50
N ILE A 19 -17.60 -8.31 16.28
CA ILE A 19 -18.73 -8.51 15.37
C ILE A 19 -18.83 -9.98 14.95
N LEU A 20 -17.70 -10.62 14.60
CA LEU A 20 -17.67 -12.02 14.17
C LEU A 20 -18.29 -12.96 15.22
N HIS A 21 -18.00 -12.73 16.51
CA HIS A 21 -18.51 -13.52 17.63
C HIS A 21 -19.82 -12.99 18.21
N SER A 22 -20.39 -11.95 17.62
CA SER A 22 -21.65 -11.39 18.10
C SER A 22 -22.83 -12.31 17.73
N PRO A 23 -23.87 -12.41 18.57
CA PRO A 23 -25.12 -13.12 18.22
C PRO A 23 -25.76 -12.61 16.92
N ARG A 24 -25.54 -11.32 16.59
CA ARG A 24 -26.03 -10.72 15.34
C ARG A 24 -25.36 -11.31 14.10
N PHE A 25 -24.16 -11.88 14.23
CA PHE A 25 -23.46 -12.58 13.17
C PHE A 25 -23.60 -14.09 13.31
N SER A 26 -23.13 -14.67 14.43
CA SER A 26 -23.07 -16.13 14.66
C SER A 26 -24.44 -16.82 14.58
N ASP A 27 -25.49 -16.16 15.07
CA ASP A 27 -26.81 -16.77 15.13
C ASP A 27 -27.61 -16.53 13.85
N LYS A 28 -27.17 -15.62 12.98
CA LYS A 28 -27.90 -15.22 11.77
C LYS A 28 -27.31 -15.78 10.47
N PHE A 29 -26.04 -16.16 10.47
CA PHE A 29 -25.34 -16.60 9.26
C PHE A 29 -24.63 -17.93 9.43
N HIS A 30 -24.61 -18.73 8.37
CA HIS A 30 -23.59 -19.76 8.22
C HIS A 30 -22.28 -19.13 7.79
N THR A 31 -21.19 -19.49 8.48
CA THR A 31 -19.84 -19.09 8.08
C THR A 31 -19.21 -20.18 7.24
N LEU A 32 -18.93 -19.86 5.97
CA LEU A 32 -18.17 -20.71 5.06
C LEU A 32 -16.76 -20.14 4.92
N THR A 33 -15.74 -20.98 4.84
CA THR A 33 -14.35 -20.53 4.73
C THR A 33 -13.64 -21.24 3.59
N HIS A 34 -12.99 -20.48 2.72
CA HIS A 34 -12.15 -20.99 1.65
C HIS A 34 -10.99 -20.03 1.37
N ILE A 35 -9.76 -20.41 1.69
CA ILE A 35 -8.60 -19.58 1.35
C ILE A 35 -8.29 -19.74 -0.14
N VAL A 36 -8.55 -18.69 -0.91
CA VAL A 36 -8.41 -18.69 -2.37
C VAL A 36 -6.93 -18.83 -2.77
N LYS A 37 -6.64 -19.88 -3.55
CA LYS A 37 -5.28 -20.17 -4.10
C LYS A 37 -5.25 -20.29 -5.61
N SER A 38 -6.32 -20.79 -6.21
CA SER A 38 -6.50 -20.92 -7.65
C SER A 38 -7.97 -20.76 -8.00
N LYS A 39 -8.25 -20.35 -9.25
CA LYS A 39 -9.62 -20.20 -9.74
C LYS A 39 -10.37 -21.54 -9.68
N ASP A 40 -9.72 -22.64 -10.07
CA ASP A 40 -10.33 -23.97 -10.04
C ASP A 40 -10.72 -24.40 -8.63
N SER A 41 -9.84 -24.19 -7.65
CA SER A 41 -10.14 -24.55 -6.25
C SER A 41 -11.28 -23.73 -5.67
N PHE A 42 -11.39 -22.45 -6.07
CA PHE A 42 -12.51 -21.60 -5.68
C PHE A 42 -13.83 -22.06 -6.31
N LEU A 43 -13.82 -22.39 -7.59
CA LEU A 43 -15.00 -22.92 -8.30
C LEU A 43 -15.43 -24.28 -7.74
N GLU A 44 -14.49 -25.19 -7.48
CA GLU A 44 -14.76 -26.47 -6.83
C GLU A 44 -15.39 -26.28 -5.45
N PHE A 45 -14.87 -25.32 -4.66
CA PHE A 45 -15.48 -24.99 -3.38
C PHE A 45 -16.93 -24.51 -3.55
N LEU A 46 -17.20 -23.60 -4.47
CA LEU A 46 -18.57 -23.13 -4.75
C LEU A 46 -19.47 -24.27 -5.22
N ALA A 47 -18.95 -25.21 -6.02
CA ALA A 47 -19.67 -26.39 -6.48
C ALA A 47 -20.12 -27.29 -5.32
N ASN A 48 -19.20 -27.54 -4.39
CA ASN A 48 -19.46 -28.36 -3.20
C ASN A 48 -20.40 -27.68 -2.18
N HIS A 49 -20.61 -26.36 -2.30
CA HIS A 49 -21.44 -25.58 -1.40
C HIS A 49 -22.65 -24.93 -2.10
N ARG A 50 -23.07 -25.42 -3.29
CA ARG A 50 -24.23 -24.92 -4.06
C ARG A 50 -25.55 -24.90 -3.27
N THR A 51 -25.65 -25.66 -2.18
CA THR A 51 -26.85 -25.72 -1.33
C THR A 51 -26.98 -24.53 -0.38
N TYR A 52 -25.90 -23.77 -0.13
CA TYR A 52 -25.90 -22.59 0.73
C TYR A 52 -26.31 -21.33 -0.05
N ASP A 53 -27.18 -20.53 0.55
CA ASP A 53 -27.55 -19.20 0.04
C ASP A 53 -26.50 -18.16 0.44
N ILE A 54 -25.38 -18.11 -0.28
CA ILE A 54 -24.28 -17.17 0.00
C ILE A 54 -24.73 -15.75 -0.36
N ARG A 55 -24.84 -14.88 0.65
CA ARG A 55 -25.30 -13.48 0.53
C ARG A 55 -24.19 -12.46 0.61
N ALA A 56 -23.04 -12.80 1.16
CA ALA A 56 -21.89 -11.92 1.17
C ALA A 56 -20.56 -12.68 1.10
N ILE A 57 -19.53 -11.97 0.63
CA ILE A 57 -18.14 -12.43 0.67
C ILE A 57 -17.32 -11.47 1.53
N TYR A 58 -16.63 -12.02 2.53
CA TYR A 58 -15.58 -11.35 3.29
C TYR A 58 -14.23 -11.56 2.58
N GLY A 59 -13.69 -10.48 2.01
CA GLY A 59 -12.41 -10.42 1.31
C GLY A 59 -11.31 -9.84 2.19
N GLY A 60 -10.89 -10.57 3.23
CA GLY A 60 -9.67 -10.27 3.99
C GLY A 60 -8.42 -10.34 3.12
N TYR A 61 -7.21 -10.23 3.69
CA TYR A 61 -5.97 -10.25 2.91
C TYR A 61 -5.59 -11.69 2.46
N PRO A 62 -5.22 -11.95 1.19
CA PRO A 62 -5.07 -11.02 0.06
C PRO A 62 -6.31 -10.95 -0.88
N ALA A 63 -7.48 -11.40 -0.42
CA ALA A 63 -8.73 -11.46 -1.18
C ALA A 63 -8.57 -12.28 -2.48
N PHE A 64 -8.92 -11.70 -3.63
CA PHE A 64 -8.86 -12.36 -4.93
C PHE A 64 -7.53 -12.19 -5.69
N VAL A 65 -6.53 -11.51 -5.10
CA VAL A 65 -5.22 -11.32 -5.73
C VAL A 65 -4.57 -12.63 -6.21
N PRO A 66 -4.61 -13.76 -5.46
CA PRO A 66 -3.98 -15.01 -5.90
C PRO A 66 -4.54 -15.59 -7.20
N ILE A 67 -5.72 -15.15 -7.65
CA ILE A 67 -6.36 -15.60 -8.88
C ILE A 67 -6.44 -14.50 -9.96
N GLY A 68 -5.71 -13.40 -9.77
CA GLY A 68 -5.69 -12.26 -10.71
C GLY A 68 -6.84 -11.26 -10.52
N GLY A 69 -7.61 -11.37 -9.43
CA GLY A 69 -8.75 -10.50 -9.14
C GLY A 69 -10.11 -11.18 -9.34
N LEU A 70 -11.17 -10.40 -9.13
CA LEU A 70 -12.55 -10.79 -9.38
C LEU A 70 -13.01 -10.20 -10.72
N THR A 71 -12.78 -10.97 -11.78
CA THR A 71 -13.04 -10.60 -13.17
C THR A 71 -14.46 -10.97 -13.62
N GLN A 72 -14.93 -10.38 -14.73
CA GLN A 72 -16.24 -10.66 -15.30
C GLN A 72 -16.51 -12.16 -15.49
N ASP A 73 -15.55 -12.92 -16.00
CA ASP A 73 -15.70 -14.36 -16.27
C ASP A 73 -15.91 -15.19 -15.00
N LEU A 74 -15.42 -14.71 -13.84
CA LEU A 74 -15.70 -15.34 -12.55
C LEU A 74 -17.05 -14.90 -11.99
N ILE A 75 -17.41 -13.63 -12.10
CA ILE A 75 -18.70 -13.09 -11.64
C ILE A 75 -19.87 -13.71 -12.42
N GLU A 76 -19.73 -13.84 -13.74
CA GLU A 76 -20.75 -14.41 -14.62
C GLU A 76 -20.70 -15.95 -14.68
N HIS A 77 -19.77 -16.60 -13.95
CA HIS A 77 -19.68 -18.05 -13.91
C HIS A 77 -20.94 -18.68 -13.29
N GLU A 78 -21.40 -19.81 -13.82
CA GLU A 78 -22.62 -20.49 -13.34
C GLU A 78 -22.59 -20.95 -11.87
N LEU A 79 -21.38 -21.03 -11.31
CA LEU A 79 -21.09 -21.41 -9.93
C LEU A 79 -21.05 -20.21 -8.98
N PHE A 80 -20.93 -19.00 -9.51
CA PHE A 80 -20.82 -17.81 -8.71
C PHE A 80 -22.15 -17.56 -7.96
N PRO A 81 -22.12 -17.10 -6.69
CA PRO A 81 -23.34 -16.99 -5.91
C PRO A 81 -24.38 -16.03 -6.50
N LYS A 82 -25.52 -16.56 -6.95
CA LYS A 82 -26.56 -15.80 -7.67
C LYS A 82 -27.32 -14.78 -6.81
N HIS A 83 -27.34 -14.95 -5.49
CA HIS A 83 -28.02 -14.05 -4.56
C HIS A 83 -27.05 -13.18 -3.75
N LEU A 84 -25.78 -13.11 -4.19
CA LEU A 84 -24.77 -12.29 -3.55
C LEU A 84 -25.23 -10.83 -3.51
N LYS A 85 -25.30 -10.24 -2.31
CA LYS A 85 -25.64 -8.83 -2.13
C LYS A 85 -24.40 -7.95 -2.09
N CYS A 86 -23.35 -8.42 -1.43
CA CYS A 86 -22.15 -7.60 -1.27
C CYS A 86 -20.85 -8.41 -1.14
N ILE A 87 -19.76 -7.70 -1.38
CA ILE A 87 -18.39 -8.11 -1.11
C ILE A 87 -17.77 -7.00 -0.26
N ALA A 88 -17.19 -7.34 0.88
CA ALA A 88 -16.46 -6.38 1.71
C ALA A 88 -14.99 -6.79 1.78
N ILE A 89 -14.09 -5.91 1.30
CA ILE A 89 -12.65 -6.13 1.29
C ILE A 89 -11.96 -5.32 2.39
N CYS A 90 -10.92 -5.90 2.98
CA CYS A 90 -10.13 -5.25 4.02
C CYS A 90 -9.11 -4.24 3.48
N SER A 91 -8.92 -4.15 2.16
CA SER A 91 -7.97 -3.24 1.52
C SER A 91 -8.62 -1.94 1.04
N ARG A 92 -7.83 -0.87 0.91
CA ARG A 92 -8.25 0.40 0.26
C ARG A 92 -8.31 0.27 -1.27
N GLY A 93 -7.41 -0.51 -1.86
CA GLY A 93 -7.28 -0.72 -3.29
C GLY A 93 -8.25 -1.78 -3.83
N HIS A 94 -8.83 -1.53 -5.00
CA HIS A 94 -9.84 -2.38 -5.64
C HIS A 94 -9.62 -2.54 -7.16
N ASN A 95 -8.40 -2.31 -7.66
CA ASN A 95 -8.09 -2.38 -9.09
C ASN A 95 -8.32 -3.77 -9.70
N GLY A 96 -8.27 -4.83 -8.89
CA GLY A 96 -8.52 -6.21 -9.33
C GLY A 96 -10.00 -6.61 -9.34
N PHE A 97 -10.95 -5.66 -9.35
CA PHE A 97 -12.38 -5.94 -9.34
C PHE A 97 -13.05 -5.33 -10.57
N ASP A 98 -13.85 -6.14 -11.27
CA ASP A 98 -14.69 -5.65 -12.36
C ASP A 98 -15.94 -4.93 -11.81
N LEU A 99 -15.81 -3.63 -11.61
CA LEU A 99 -16.84 -2.79 -10.97
C LEU A 99 -18.13 -2.73 -11.79
N ASP A 100 -18.02 -2.68 -13.12
CA ASP A 100 -19.17 -2.61 -14.02
C ASP A 100 -19.96 -3.92 -13.99
N CYS A 101 -19.27 -5.06 -14.00
CA CYS A 101 -19.90 -6.37 -13.88
C CYS A 101 -20.57 -6.55 -12.52
N LEU A 102 -19.93 -6.12 -11.43
CA LEU A 102 -20.54 -6.13 -10.09
C LEU A 102 -21.82 -5.29 -10.04
N SER A 103 -21.78 -4.06 -10.56
CA SER A 103 -22.94 -3.16 -10.60
C SER A 103 -24.09 -3.73 -11.44
N LYS A 104 -23.79 -4.29 -12.62
CA LYS A 104 -24.76 -4.98 -13.49
C LYS A 104 -25.50 -6.11 -12.79
N HIS A 105 -24.83 -6.82 -11.89
CA HIS A 105 -25.41 -7.91 -11.10
C HIS A 105 -26.00 -7.45 -9.77
N GLY A 106 -26.00 -6.14 -9.47
CA GLY A 106 -26.51 -5.59 -8.22
C GLY A 106 -25.66 -5.97 -6.99
N ILE A 107 -24.40 -6.34 -7.19
CA ILE A 107 -23.47 -6.71 -6.13
C ILE A 107 -22.71 -5.47 -5.68
N GLN A 108 -22.87 -5.11 -4.41
CA GLN A 108 -22.17 -3.96 -3.83
C GLN A 108 -20.74 -4.33 -3.42
N LEU A 109 -19.77 -3.48 -3.72
CA LEU A 109 -18.40 -3.63 -3.22
C LEU A 109 -18.13 -2.59 -2.14
N TYR A 110 -17.64 -3.04 -0.99
CA TYR A 110 -17.18 -2.20 0.11
C TYR A 110 -15.68 -2.38 0.29
N LYS A 111 -14.93 -1.28 0.30
CA LYS A 111 -13.50 -1.25 0.61
C LYS A 111 -13.25 -0.73 2.01
N TYR A 112 -12.06 -0.99 2.53
CA TYR A 112 -11.65 -0.36 3.77
C TYR A 112 -11.45 1.15 3.58
N GLN A 113 -11.94 1.93 4.54
CA GLN A 113 -11.68 3.36 4.65
C GLN A 113 -11.79 3.80 6.11
N ASP A 114 -10.80 4.55 6.60
CA ASP A 114 -10.69 5.07 7.96
C ASP A 114 -10.49 6.60 7.99
N ASP A 115 -10.55 7.27 6.83
CA ASP A 115 -10.46 8.74 6.78
C ASP A 115 -11.79 9.42 7.19
N ASN A 116 -12.93 8.88 6.72
CA ASN A 116 -14.28 9.38 6.98
C ASN A 116 -15.19 8.19 7.24
N ILE A 117 -15.80 8.11 8.43
CA ILE A 117 -16.71 7.03 8.82
C ILE A 117 -17.96 7.62 9.46
N VAL A 118 -19.11 7.05 9.11
CA VAL A 118 -20.43 7.54 9.53
C VAL A 118 -20.98 6.77 10.75
N TYR A 119 -20.65 5.49 10.94
CA TYR A 119 -21.22 4.65 12.02
C TYR A 119 -20.21 4.29 13.12
N GLU A 120 -19.61 5.29 13.77
CA GLU A 120 -18.63 5.09 14.85
C GLU A 120 -19.15 4.22 16.01
N ASN A 121 -20.46 4.24 16.27
CA ASN A 121 -21.06 3.55 17.41
C ASN A 121 -20.94 2.02 17.37
N GLU A 122 -20.78 1.42 16.18
CA GLU A 122 -20.60 -0.04 16.05
C GLU A 122 -19.13 -0.46 16.04
N LEU A 123 -18.19 0.49 15.93
CA LEU A 123 -16.76 0.21 15.76
C LEU A 123 -15.99 0.60 17.02
N ARG A 124 -15.90 -0.34 17.97
CA ARG A 124 -15.16 -0.14 19.23
C ARG A 124 -13.69 0.17 18.97
N ASN A 125 -13.15 1.18 19.64
CA ASN A 125 -11.74 1.60 19.56
C ASN A 125 -11.25 1.90 18.13
N PHE A 126 -12.14 2.36 17.25
CA PHE A 126 -11.77 2.68 15.87
C PHE A 126 -10.90 3.94 15.81
N GLU A 127 -9.72 3.82 15.22
CA GLU A 127 -8.77 4.92 15.04
C GLU A 127 -8.82 5.46 13.61
N LYS A 128 -9.16 6.74 13.46
CA LYS A 128 -9.23 7.41 12.17
C LYS A 128 -7.83 7.69 11.59
N GLY A 129 -7.65 7.34 10.32
CA GLY A 129 -6.42 7.57 9.58
C GLY A 129 -5.22 6.72 10.04
N GLN A 130 -5.47 5.58 10.69
CA GLN A 130 -4.48 4.59 11.09
C GLN A 130 -3.69 4.06 9.89
N VAL A 131 -4.35 3.69 8.79
CA VAL A 131 -3.64 3.20 7.59
C VAL A 131 -2.75 4.30 7.00
N GLY A 132 -3.27 5.54 6.97
CA GLY A 132 -2.48 6.68 6.53
C GLY A 132 -1.24 6.91 7.39
N ASN A 133 -1.34 6.68 8.69
CA ASN A 133 -0.21 6.76 9.61
C ASN A 133 0.81 5.66 9.33
N ASP A 134 0.39 4.41 9.32
CA ASP A 134 1.30 3.26 9.28
C ASP A 134 2.06 3.19 7.95
N VAL A 135 1.38 3.48 6.83
CA VAL A 135 2.04 3.59 5.50
C VAL A 135 3.09 4.71 5.51
N ALA A 136 2.81 5.80 6.23
CA ALA A 136 3.77 6.89 6.35
C ALA A 136 4.98 6.54 7.22
N ASP A 137 4.88 5.59 8.17
CA ASP A 137 6.04 5.06 8.90
C ASP A 137 6.95 4.28 7.96
N SER A 138 6.40 3.44 7.08
CA SER A 138 7.18 2.73 6.07
C SER A 138 7.88 3.70 5.11
N ALA A 139 7.17 4.71 4.61
CA ALA A 139 7.77 5.74 3.75
C ALA A 139 8.91 6.50 4.46
N LEU A 140 8.71 6.87 5.74
CA LEU A 140 9.73 7.51 6.57
C LEU A 140 10.98 6.64 6.68
N TRP A 141 10.81 5.34 6.93
CA TRP A 141 11.91 4.38 7.00
C TRP A 141 12.66 4.27 5.66
N HIS A 142 11.97 4.11 4.53
CA HIS A 142 12.62 4.07 3.21
C HIS A 142 13.40 5.35 2.90
N VAL A 143 12.87 6.53 3.28
CA VAL A 143 13.62 7.80 3.14
C VAL A 143 14.89 7.77 4.00
N LEU A 144 14.80 7.32 5.26
CA LEU A 144 15.98 7.16 6.12
C LEU A 144 17.01 6.20 5.51
N GLU A 145 16.59 5.09 4.92
CA GLU A 145 17.50 4.16 4.24
C GLU A 145 18.26 4.83 3.10
N GLY A 146 17.61 5.69 2.30
CA GLY A 146 18.28 6.38 1.20
C GLY A 146 19.41 7.33 1.62
N PHE A 147 19.35 7.87 2.84
CA PHE A 147 20.40 8.75 3.36
C PHE A 147 21.38 8.04 4.29
N ARG A 148 20.86 7.13 5.13
CA ARG A 148 21.57 6.54 6.27
C ARG A 148 22.02 5.09 6.06
N LYS A 149 21.41 4.38 5.11
CA LYS A 149 21.77 3.00 4.74
C LYS A 149 21.79 2.06 5.96
N PHE A 150 20.78 2.15 6.82
CA PHE A 150 20.76 1.40 8.08
C PHE A 150 20.67 -0.11 7.84
N SER A 151 19.86 -0.56 6.88
CA SER A 151 19.78 -1.98 6.50
C SER A 151 21.12 -2.53 6.02
N TYR A 152 21.80 -1.80 5.13
CA TYR A 152 23.12 -2.21 4.65
C TYR A 152 24.12 -2.30 5.81
N GLN A 153 24.20 -1.28 6.65
CA GLN A 153 25.10 -1.28 7.81
C GLN A 153 24.75 -2.37 8.84
N GLN A 154 23.47 -2.65 9.06
CA GLN A 154 23.02 -3.78 9.89
C GLN A 154 23.52 -5.11 9.31
N SER A 155 23.48 -5.28 7.99
CA SER A 155 23.98 -6.49 7.34
C SER A 155 25.48 -6.69 7.58
N LEU A 156 26.27 -5.61 7.60
CA LEU A 156 27.70 -5.66 7.90
C LEU A 156 27.93 -6.11 9.35
N VAL A 157 27.22 -5.51 10.32
CA VAL A 157 27.36 -5.88 11.73
C VAL A 157 26.96 -7.34 11.98
N ARG A 158 25.97 -7.87 11.27
CA ARG A 158 25.57 -9.29 11.40
C ARG A 158 26.61 -10.27 10.85
N LYS A 159 27.47 -9.83 9.93
CA LYS A 159 28.54 -10.65 9.31
C LYS A 159 29.87 -10.57 10.05
N ASN A 160 30.01 -9.59 10.94
CA ASN A 160 31.28 -9.26 11.60
C ASN A 160 31.19 -9.41 13.11
N GLU A 161 32.27 -9.86 13.75
CA GLU A 161 32.33 -10.05 15.21
C GLU A 161 32.39 -8.73 15.99
N THR A 162 32.79 -7.63 15.34
CA THR A 162 32.95 -6.32 15.99
C THR A 162 32.42 -5.17 15.13
N THR A 163 32.03 -4.08 15.77
CA THR A 163 31.60 -2.85 15.10
C THR A 163 32.74 -2.19 14.30
N LEU A 164 33.99 -2.39 14.70
CA LEU A 164 35.16 -1.90 13.96
C LEU A 164 35.38 -2.68 12.67
N ALA A 165 35.26 -4.01 12.72
CA ALA A 165 35.35 -4.86 11.53
C ALA A 165 34.22 -4.54 10.53
N ALA A 166 32.97 -4.39 11.00
CA ALA A 166 31.84 -3.99 10.16
C ALA A 166 32.06 -2.63 9.47
N ARG A 167 32.59 -1.63 10.19
CA ARG A 167 32.93 -0.32 9.61
C ARG A 167 34.08 -0.38 8.62
N SER A 168 35.10 -1.21 8.90
CA SER A 168 36.21 -1.44 7.99
C SER A 168 35.73 -2.10 6.69
N GLU A 169 34.84 -3.08 6.76
CA GLU A 169 34.22 -3.70 5.58
C GLU A 169 33.39 -2.68 4.80
N GLY A 170 32.53 -1.92 5.49
CA GLY A 170 31.68 -0.90 4.86
C GLY A 170 32.47 0.21 4.16
N LEU A 171 33.66 0.55 4.66
CA LEU A 171 34.56 1.51 4.01
C LEU A 171 35.11 0.97 2.66
N GLY A 172 35.23 -0.34 2.50
CA GLY A 172 35.70 -0.98 1.26
C GLY A 172 37.18 -0.74 0.94
N ARG A 173 37.95 -0.16 1.86
CA ARG A 173 39.41 0.05 1.75
C ARG A 173 40.08 -0.03 3.13
N PRO A 174 41.39 -0.31 3.23
CA PRO A 174 42.10 -0.31 4.50
C PRO A 174 41.96 1.03 5.23
N GLY A 175 41.64 0.99 6.53
CA GLY A 175 41.55 2.17 7.37
C GLY A 175 40.32 2.16 8.28
N PHE A 176 40.10 3.30 8.94
CA PHE A 176 38.94 3.52 9.79
C PHE A 176 38.03 4.58 9.19
N ALA A 177 36.73 4.28 9.13
CA ALA A 177 35.70 5.28 8.91
C ALA A 177 34.80 5.37 10.14
N PHE A 178 34.43 6.59 10.50
CA PHE A 178 33.42 6.85 11.53
C PHE A 178 32.04 6.28 11.15
N GLY A 179 31.80 6.00 9.86
CA GLY A 179 30.51 5.59 9.28
C GLY A 179 29.86 6.67 8.40
N HIS A 180 30.60 7.75 8.11
CA HIS A 180 30.17 8.82 7.20
C HIS A 180 30.39 8.47 5.71
N GLU A 181 31.09 7.37 5.44
CA GLU A 181 31.37 6.86 4.09
C GLU A 181 31.12 5.35 4.06
N LEU A 182 30.49 4.89 3.00
CA LEU A 182 30.29 3.49 2.65
C LEU A 182 30.80 3.32 1.21
N GLN A 183 31.98 2.74 1.06
CA GLN A 183 32.71 2.69 -0.21
C GLN A 183 32.89 4.10 -0.81
N SER A 184 32.25 4.39 -1.95
CA SER A 184 32.24 5.70 -2.60
C SER A 184 31.06 6.60 -2.16
N LEU A 185 30.07 6.04 -1.45
CA LEU A 185 28.86 6.74 -1.04
C LEU A 185 29.07 7.46 0.29
N LYS A 186 28.77 8.77 0.33
CA LYS A 186 28.70 9.52 1.59
C LYS A 186 27.38 9.25 2.29
N VAL A 187 27.42 8.94 3.58
CA VAL A 187 26.24 8.83 4.44
C VAL A 187 25.84 10.23 4.89
N GLU A 188 24.61 10.64 4.59
CA GLU A 188 24.16 12.01 4.80
C GLU A 188 22.96 12.08 5.75
N SER A 189 22.68 13.27 6.29
CA SER A 189 21.41 13.52 6.98
C SER A 189 20.34 13.99 5.99
N PRO A 190 19.07 13.54 6.10
CA PRO A 190 17.97 14.10 5.32
C PRO A 190 17.60 15.53 5.73
N ARG A 191 18.04 15.99 6.91
CA ARG A 191 17.65 17.30 7.46
C ARG A 191 18.03 18.44 6.51
N GLY A 192 17.05 19.31 6.20
CA GLY A 192 17.21 20.44 5.29
C GLY A 192 17.19 20.08 3.80
N LYS A 193 17.13 18.79 3.43
CA LYS A 193 16.97 18.36 2.04
C LYS A 193 15.52 18.54 1.59
N LYS A 194 15.31 18.69 0.28
CA LYS A 194 13.98 18.88 -0.32
C LYS A 194 13.35 17.56 -0.74
N CYS A 195 12.11 17.35 -0.33
CA CYS A 195 11.28 16.21 -0.72
C CYS A 195 10.11 16.67 -1.57
N LEU A 196 9.83 15.96 -2.67
CA LEU A 196 8.60 16.08 -3.45
C LEU A 196 7.72 14.85 -3.20
N ILE A 197 6.53 15.07 -2.64
CA ILE A 197 5.52 14.03 -2.49
C ILE A 197 4.59 14.07 -3.71
N LEU A 198 4.63 13.05 -4.55
CA LEU A 198 3.68 12.86 -5.64
C LEU A 198 2.42 12.19 -5.07
N GLY A 199 1.32 12.95 -4.99
CA GLY A 199 0.05 12.50 -4.42
C GLY A 199 -0.15 12.93 -2.97
N LEU A 200 -0.76 14.11 -2.77
CA LEU A 200 -1.11 14.60 -1.42
C LEU A 200 -2.56 14.25 -1.02
N GLY A 201 -2.80 12.94 -0.84
CA GLY A 201 -3.99 12.37 -0.19
C GLY A 201 -3.79 12.20 1.33
N SER A 202 -4.61 11.38 1.99
CA SER A 202 -4.47 11.12 3.44
C SER A 202 -3.10 10.54 3.81
N ILE A 203 -2.62 9.53 3.06
CA ILE A 203 -1.26 8.97 3.19
C ILE A 203 -0.20 10.04 2.93
N GLY A 204 -0.26 10.74 1.79
CA GLY A 204 0.72 11.76 1.43
C GLY A 204 0.85 12.90 2.45
N LYS A 205 -0.27 13.32 3.06
CA LYS A 205 -0.25 14.28 4.17
C LYS A 205 0.49 13.73 5.39
N ARG A 206 0.23 12.48 5.80
CA ARG A 206 0.95 11.85 6.93
C ARG A 206 2.44 11.70 6.66
N ILE A 207 2.83 11.35 5.43
CA ILE A 207 4.23 11.33 4.99
C ILE A 207 4.86 12.71 5.14
N GLY A 208 4.24 13.75 4.58
CA GLY A 208 4.75 15.12 4.68
C GLY A 208 4.95 15.59 6.12
N LEU A 209 4.02 15.28 7.01
CA LEU A 209 4.14 15.60 8.44
C LEU A 209 5.36 14.92 9.07
N LYS A 210 5.55 13.62 8.82
CA LYS A 210 6.69 12.85 9.37
C LYS A 210 8.02 13.32 8.80
N LEU A 211 8.09 13.62 7.51
CA LEU A 211 9.31 14.11 6.87
C LEU A 211 9.68 15.53 7.34
N GLN A 212 8.70 16.44 7.43
CA GLN A 212 8.95 17.81 7.88
C GLN A 212 9.28 17.87 9.37
N TYR A 213 8.39 17.37 10.23
CA TYR A 213 8.52 17.54 11.68
C TYR A 213 9.41 16.49 12.33
N GLY A 214 9.50 15.28 11.74
CA GLY A 214 10.36 14.21 12.25
C GLY A 214 11.79 14.32 11.74
N LEU A 215 11.99 14.54 10.44
CA LEU A 215 13.34 14.58 9.83
C LEU A 215 13.87 15.99 9.54
N GLY A 216 13.03 17.03 9.62
CA GLY A 216 13.42 18.40 9.30
C GLY A 216 13.64 18.63 7.80
N MET A 217 12.93 17.90 6.93
CA MET A 217 12.99 18.08 5.48
C MET A 217 12.11 19.24 5.02
N GLU A 218 12.46 19.86 3.90
CA GLU A 218 11.60 20.83 3.21
C GLU A 218 10.63 20.08 2.29
N VAL A 219 9.34 20.13 2.61
CA VAL A 219 8.31 19.34 1.90
C VAL A 219 7.64 20.18 0.82
N HIS A 220 7.69 19.65 -0.39
CA HIS A 220 6.89 20.05 -1.54
C HIS A 220 5.94 18.91 -1.89
N TYR A 221 4.86 19.23 -2.59
CA TYR A 221 3.92 18.21 -3.03
C TYR A 221 3.39 18.49 -4.42
N SER A 222 2.94 17.41 -5.06
CA SER A 222 2.21 17.47 -6.32
C SER A 222 0.89 16.73 -6.25
N LYS A 223 -0.15 17.34 -6.80
CA LYS A 223 -1.48 16.77 -7.02
C LYS A 223 -2.19 17.62 -8.09
N ARG A 224 -3.42 17.25 -8.46
CA ARG A 224 -4.20 17.98 -9.48
C ARG A 224 -4.53 19.43 -9.09
N LEU A 225 -4.91 19.65 -7.82
CA LEU A 225 -5.34 20.96 -7.30
C LEU A 225 -4.65 21.27 -5.98
N GLN A 226 -4.30 22.54 -5.74
CA GLN A 226 -3.66 22.97 -4.50
C GLN A 226 -4.48 22.56 -3.27
N ASP A 227 -3.80 22.07 -2.25
CA ASP A 227 -4.37 21.78 -0.94
C ASP A 227 -4.12 22.98 -0.02
N LEU A 228 -5.19 23.74 0.28
CA LEU A 228 -5.08 24.99 1.05
C LEU A 228 -4.51 24.75 2.44
N GLU A 229 -4.90 23.67 3.10
CA GLU A 229 -4.40 23.29 4.42
C GLU A 229 -2.90 23.03 4.39
N ALA A 230 -2.42 22.25 3.41
CA ALA A 230 -0.99 21.98 3.24
C ALA A 230 -0.18 23.27 3.05
N SER A 231 -0.66 24.20 2.23
CA SER A 231 0.03 25.47 2.00
C SER A 231 -0.03 26.43 3.18
N THR A 232 -1.12 26.46 3.94
CA THR A 232 -1.33 27.46 5.01
C THR A 232 -0.85 27.00 6.38
N LYS A 233 -1.12 25.75 6.76
CA LYS A 233 -0.75 25.22 8.08
C LYS A 233 0.68 24.71 8.14
N HIS A 234 1.16 24.10 7.05
CA HIS A 234 2.46 23.42 7.02
C HIS A 234 3.50 24.13 6.16
N SER A 235 3.09 25.19 5.45
CA SER A 235 3.94 25.94 4.51
C SER A 235 4.55 25.05 3.41
N TRP A 236 3.84 24.00 2.98
CA TRP A 236 4.31 23.15 1.89
C TRP A 236 4.07 23.81 0.54
N THR A 237 5.06 23.73 -0.33
CA THR A 237 4.97 24.33 -1.66
C THR A 237 4.30 23.37 -2.64
N PHE A 238 3.26 23.85 -3.31
CA PHE A 238 2.51 23.12 -4.33
C PHE A 238 3.19 23.17 -5.70
N HIS A 239 3.22 22.04 -6.39
CA HIS A 239 3.49 21.95 -7.82
C HIS A 239 2.38 21.18 -8.51
N LYS A 240 1.82 21.74 -9.57
CA LYS A 240 0.79 21.04 -10.34
C LYS A 240 1.39 19.79 -10.99
N LEU A 241 0.64 18.68 -10.99
CA LEU A 241 1.06 17.44 -11.63
C LEU A 241 0.81 17.53 -13.14
N ASP A 242 1.64 18.30 -13.82
CA ASP A 242 1.69 18.46 -15.27
C ASP A 242 3.14 18.79 -15.70
N ASP A 243 3.33 19.06 -17.00
CA ASP A 243 4.66 19.32 -17.57
C ASP A 243 5.41 20.50 -16.93
N THR A 244 4.75 21.38 -16.17
CA THR A 244 5.42 22.50 -15.49
C THR A 244 6.32 22.05 -14.32
N ILE A 245 6.18 20.81 -13.84
CA ILE A 245 6.99 20.30 -12.73
C ILE A 245 8.42 19.93 -13.15
N TYR A 246 8.64 19.54 -14.41
CA TYR A 246 9.94 19.02 -14.89
C TYR A 246 11.09 20.01 -14.69
N GLY A 247 10.87 21.31 -14.97
CA GLY A 247 11.88 22.36 -14.75
C GLY A 247 12.27 22.60 -13.28
N LYS A 248 11.61 21.92 -12.35
CA LYS A 248 11.80 22.03 -10.91
C LYS A 248 12.31 20.73 -10.28
N LEU A 249 12.32 19.61 -11.00
CA LEU A 249 12.64 18.29 -10.44
C LEU A 249 14.08 18.20 -9.92
N TRP A 250 15.01 18.92 -10.54
CA TRP A 250 16.43 18.95 -10.18
C TRP A 250 16.71 19.41 -8.75
N GLN A 251 15.78 20.14 -8.11
CA GLN A 251 15.97 20.65 -6.76
C GLN A 251 15.68 19.60 -5.67
N PHE A 252 15.03 18.48 -6.02
CA PHE A 252 14.59 17.49 -5.04
C PHE A 252 15.65 16.39 -4.87
N ASN A 253 15.98 16.10 -3.61
CA ASN A 253 16.80 14.95 -3.25
C ASN A 253 15.94 13.72 -2.96
N THR A 254 14.64 13.89 -2.74
CA THR A 254 13.74 12.80 -2.41
C THR A 254 12.44 12.97 -3.16
N ILE A 255 11.97 11.89 -3.77
CA ILE A 255 10.65 11.81 -4.39
C ILE A 255 9.91 10.65 -3.75
N VAL A 256 8.78 10.94 -3.12
CA VAL A 256 7.91 9.90 -2.53
C VAL A 256 6.66 9.77 -3.39
N VAL A 257 6.43 8.59 -3.94
CA VAL A 257 5.28 8.25 -4.77
C VAL A 257 4.17 7.68 -3.90
N ALA A 258 3.09 8.44 -3.78
CA ALA A 258 1.86 8.11 -3.05
C ALA A 258 0.60 8.27 -3.94
N LEU A 259 0.79 8.19 -5.25
CA LEU A 259 -0.28 8.30 -6.24
C LEU A 259 -1.04 6.96 -6.38
N PRO A 260 -2.35 6.99 -6.68
CA PRO A 260 -3.03 5.82 -7.22
C PRO A 260 -2.50 5.50 -8.63
N LEU A 261 -2.62 4.25 -9.06
CA LEU A 261 -2.40 3.86 -10.45
C LEU A 261 -3.63 4.19 -11.29
N THR A 262 -3.44 5.00 -12.32
CA THR A 262 -4.40 5.35 -13.37
C THR A 262 -3.66 5.39 -14.70
N GLU A 263 -4.37 5.47 -15.83
CA GLU A 263 -3.75 5.66 -17.15
C GLU A 263 -2.81 6.88 -17.20
N GLN A 264 -3.05 7.91 -16.39
CA GLN A 264 -2.21 9.12 -16.37
C GLN A 264 -1.00 9.01 -15.42
N THR A 265 -0.99 8.03 -14.52
CA THR A 265 0.11 7.84 -13.55
C THR A 265 0.91 6.57 -13.82
N GLU A 266 0.42 5.69 -14.67
CA GLU A 266 1.20 4.56 -15.20
C GLU A 266 2.46 5.10 -15.89
N HIS A 267 3.60 4.53 -15.51
CA HIS A 267 4.93 4.92 -15.97
C HIS A 267 5.25 6.41 -15.85
N LEU A 268 4.64 7.12 -14.91
CA LEU A 268 4.93 8.54 -14.65
C LEU A 268 6.42 8.78 -14.36
N ILE A 269 7.07 7.85 -13.68
CA ILE A 269 8.52 7.90 -13.42
C ILE A 269 9.24 7.13 -14.53
N ASP A 270 9.36 7.77 -15.68
CA ASP A 270 10.06 7.29 -16.88
C ASP A 270 11.43 7.99 -17.06
N ASP A 271 12.09 7.74 -18.19
CA ASP A 271 13.36 8.40 -18.54
C ASP A 271 13.25 9.93 -18.61
N ARG A 272 12.12 10.46 -19.10
CA ARG A 272 11.90 11.91 -19.16
C ARG A 272 11.85 12.48 -17.75
N PHE A 273 11.16 11.84 -16.82
CA PHE A 273 11.09 12.25 -15.43
C PHE A 273 12.47 12.21 -14.78
N LEU A 274 13.17 11.07 -14.89
CA LEU A 274 14.47 10.86 -14.28
C LEU A 274 15.54 11.80 -14.83
N SER A 275 15.50 12.14 -16.13
CA SER A 275 16.48 13.04 -16.75
C SER A 275 16.40 14.49 -16.26
N HIS A 276 15.29 14.89 -15.62
CA HIS A 276 15.11 16.22 -15.01
C HIS A 276 15.43 16.23 -13.51
N CYS A 277 15.66 15.09 -12.88
CA CYS A 277 15.94 14.99 -11.45
C CYS A 277 17.41 15.28 -11.11
N ASN A 278 17.70 15.36 -9.80
CA ASN A 278 19.03 15.64 -9.25
C ASN A 278 20.06 14.51 -9.42
N GLY A 279 19.74 13.46 -10.20
CA GLY A 279 20.65 12.35 -10.51
C GLY A 279 21.21 11.65 -9.27
N PRO A 280 22.55 11.54 -9.11
CA PRO A 280 23.20 10.70 -8.09
C PRO A 280 22.80 10.94 -6.62
N GLU A 281 22.16 12.07 -6.31
CA GLU A 281 21.66 12.39 -4.96
C GLU A 281 20.17 12.07 -4.76
N LEU A 282 19.50 11.52 -5.77
CA LEU A 282 18.06 11.27 -5.76
C LEU A 282 17.71 9.97 -5.04
N VAL A 283 16.88 10.08 -4.01
CA VAL A 283 16.16 8.97 -3.36
C VAL A 283 14.76 8.90 -3.93
N ILE A 284 14.34 7.75 -4.44
CA ILE A 284 12.95 7.48 -4.83
C ILE A 284 12.35 6.50 -3.83
N VAL A 285 11.16 6.80 -3.31
CA VAL A 285 10.39 5.90 -2.46
C VAL A 285 9.03 5.67 -3.09
N ASN A 286 8.67 4.42 -3.36
CA ASN A 286 7.37 4.03 -3.89
C ASN A 286 6.55 3.27 -2.84
N ILE A 287 5.47 3.89 -2.39
CA ILE A 287 4.43 3.31 -1.52
C ILE A 287 3.04 3.38 -2.17
N GLY A 288 2.99 3.72 -3.46
CA GLY A 288 1.77 3.82 -4.25
C GLY A 288 1.47 2.51 -4.97
N ARG A 289 1.92 2.38 -6.22
CA ARG A 289 1.81 1.16 -7.04
C ARG A 289 3.08 0.99 -7.87
N GLY A 290 3.49 -0.25 -8.08
CA GLY A 290 4.71 -0.56 -8.83
C GLY A 290 4.72 0.01 -10.26
N ASN A 291 3.62 -0.13 -11.00
CA ASN A 291 3.53 0.32 -12.40
C ASN A 291 3.54 1.85 -12.58
N ILE A 292 3.63 2.65 -11.51
CA ILE A 292 3.88 4.10 -11.64
C ILE A 292 5.34 4.36 -12.03
N LEU A 293 6.24 3.46 -11.65
CA LEU A 293 7.63 3.47 -12.07
C LEU A 293 7.77 2.68 -13.36
N HIS A 294 8.42 3.27 -14.35
CA HIS A 294 8.83 2.51 -15.53
C HIS A 294 10.06 1.68 -15.17
N ARG A 295 9.85 0.37 -14.99
CA ARG A 295 10.83 -0.62 -14.53
C ARG A 295 12.22 -0.43 -15.16
N ASP A 296 12.30 -0.50 -16.49
CA ASP A 296 13.59 -0.53 -17.18
C ASP A 296 14.40 0.77 -16.99
N TYR A 297 13.75 1.92 -16.99
CA TYR A 297 14.42 3.22 -16.80
C TYR A 297 14.87 3.42 -15.37
N VAL A 298 14.07 3.00 -14.38
CA VAL A 298 14.44 3.09 -12.97
C VAL A 298 15.61 2.14 -12.65
N HIS A 299 15.58 0.91 -13.16
CA HIS A 299 16.67 -0.05 -13.00
C HIS A 299 17.96 0.47 -13.66
N ALA A 300 17.88 0.97 -14.89
CA ALA A 300 19.03 1.57 -15.57
C ALA A 300 19.58 2.78 -14.79
N ALA A 301 18.71 3.63 -14.22
CA ALA A 301 19.14 4.75 -13.39
C ALA A 301 19.84 4.30 -12.10
N LEU A 302 19.39 3.20 -11.49
CA LEU A 302 20.07 2.59 -10.34
C LEU A 302 21.46 2.07 -10.72
N GLN A 303 21.54 1.22 -11.75
CA GLN A 303 22.80 0.62 -12.23
C GLN A 303 23.84 1.65 -12.68
N THR A 304 23.39 2.75 -13.30
CA THR A 304 24.27 3.82 -13.80
C THR A 304 24.61 4.87 -12.74
N GLY A 305 24.20 4.67 -11.49
CA GLY A 305 24.49 5.59 -10.38
C GLY A 305 23.77 6.94 -10.48
N LYS A 306 22.68 7.01 -11.27
CA LYS A 306 21.79 8.17 -11.35
C LYS A 306 20.73 8.19 -10.26
N LEU A 307 20.70 7.17 -9.40
CA LEU A 307 19.89 7.12 -8.19
C LEU A 307 20.79 6.86 -6.98
N ARG A 308 20.55 7.62 -5.92
CA ARG A 308 21.16 7.41 -4.62
C ARG A 308 20.59 6.18 -3.92
N HIS A 309 19.28 5.98 -4.05
CA HIS A 309 18.54 4.89 -3.42
C HIS A 309 17.15 4.72 -4.02
N LEU A 310 16.68 3.49 -4.06
CA LEU A 310 15.32 3.12 -4.40
C LEU A 310 14.67 2.34 -3.25
N GLY A 311 13.65 2.92 -2.62
CA GLY A 311 12.84 2.25 -1.61
C GLY A 311 11.49 1.82 -2.18
N GLU A 312 11.16 0.53 -2.17
CA GLU A 312 9.89 0.03 -2.70
C GLU A 312 9.18 -0.88 -1.72
N ASP A 313 7.94 -0.51 -1.37
CA ASP A 313 6.99 -1.43 -0.72
C ASP A 313 6.09 -2.11 -1.75
N VAL A 314 6.10 -1.63 -3.00
CA VAL A 314 5.25 -2.10 -4.09
C VAL A 314 6.06 -2.28 -5.37
N PHE A 315 5.74 -3.29 -6.20
CA PHE A 315 6.57 -3.73 -7.33
C PHE A 315 5.79 -3.84 -8.64
N TYR A 316 6.50 -3.68 -9.76
CA TYR A 316 5.91 -3.71 -11.11
C TYR A 316 5.22 -5.05 -11.44
N ASN A 317 5.84 -6.16 -11.04
CA ASN A 317 5.40 -7.53 -11.31
C ASN A 317 4.83 -8.22 -10.07
N GLU A 318 4.21 -7.47 -9.14
CA GLU A 318 3.65 -8.05 -7.91
C GLU A 318 2.75 -9.26 -8.20
N PRO A 319 2.88 -10.36 -7.44
CA PRO A 319 3.63 -10.50 -6.19
C PRO A 319 5.14 -10.83 -6.35
N MET A 320 5.67 -10.85 -7.58
CA MET A 320 7.08 -11.11 -7.83
C MET A 320 7.91 -9.84 -7.67
N VAL A 321 9.08 -10.00 -7.03
CA VAL A 321 10.09 -8.94 -6.87
C VAL A 321 11.27 -9.24 -7.78
N ASP A 322 11.62 -8.27 -8.62
CA ASP A 322 12.75 -8.39 -9.53
C ASP A 322 14.04 -8.71 -8.77
N GLN A 323 14.85 -9.61 -9.35
CA GLN A 323 16.05 -10.10 -8.69
C GLN A 323 17.04 -8.99 -8.36
N GLU A 324 17.22 -8.04 -9.27
CA GLU A 324 18.09 -6.89 -9.12
C GLU A 324 17.80 -6.09 -7.85
N LEU A 325 16.51 -5.88 -7.56
CA LEU A 325 16.07 -5.15 -6.38
C LEU A 325 16.31 -5.93 -5.09
N ARG A 326 16.24 -7.26 -5.14
CA ARG A 326 16.50 -8.14 -3.98
C ARG A 326 17.98 -8.25 -3.66
N ASP A 327 18.82 -8.27 -4.67
CA ASP A 327 20.25 -8.56 -4.53
C ASP A 327 21.06 -7.30 -4.16
N ASP A 328 20.64 -6.09 -4.60
CA ASP A 328 21.32 -4.82 -4.31
C ASP A 328 20.92 -4.17 -2.98
N ILE A 329 21.33 -4.78 -1.88
CA ILE A 329 21.06 -4.28 -0.52
C ILE A 329 21.72 -2.92 -0.18
N MET A 330 22.58 -2.37 -1.04
CA MET A 330 23.26 -1.09 -0.81
C MET A 330 22.46 0.08 -1.39
N TYR A 331 21.83 -0.10 -2.54
CA TYR A 331 21.08 0.96 -3.22
C TYR A 331 19.58 0.72 -3.27
N THR A 332 19.10 -0.43 -2.79
CA THR A 332 17.66 -0.68 -2.63
C THR A 332 17.27 -0.97 -1.19
N THR A 333 16.03 -0.66 -0.84
CA THR A 333 15.34 -1.29 0.28
C THR A 333 13.94 -1.69 -0.13
N VAL A 334 13.61 -2.95 0.07
CA VAL A 334 12.35 -3.53 -0.40
C VAL A 334 11.57 -4.14 0.75
N THR A 335 10.25 -3.96 0.74
CA THR A 335 9.33 -4.57 1.71
C THR A 335 8.15 -5.21 0.98
N PRO A 336 7.59 -6.32 1.50
CA PRO A 336 6.63 -7.12 0.76
C PRO A 336 5.19 -6.58 0.87
N HIS A 337 4.96 -5.33 0.45
CA HIS A 337 3.65 -4.67 0.48
C HIS A 337 3.02 -4.67 1.88
N ILE A 338 3.78 -4.14 2.84
CA ILE A 338 3.43 -4.14 4.27
C ILE A 338 3.16 -2.74 4.84
N GLY A 339 3.07 -1.71 4.00
CA GLY A 339 2.86 -0.33 4.43
C GLY A 339 1.77 -0.17 5.50
N SER A 340 0.64 -0.87 5.38
CA SER A 340 -0.45 -0.82 6.35
C SER A 340 -0.54 -2.03 7.28
N SER A 341 0.42 -2.95 7.25
CA SER A 341 0.30 -4.27 7.89
C SER A 341 0.62 -4.21 9.38
N THR A 342 -0.34 -3.75 10.17
CA THR A 342 -0.29 -3.75 11.64
C THR A 342 -1.44 -4.58 12.23
N ALA A 343 -1.28 -5.06 13.47
CA ALA A 343 -2.34 -5.82 14.15
C ALA A 343 -3.62 -4.97 14.32
N GLN A 344 -3.45 -3.67 14.56
CA GLN A 344 -4.50 -2.66 14.66
C GLN A 344 -5.27 -2.54 13.34
N VAL A 345 -4.58 -2.37 12.22
CA VAL A 345 -5.23 -2.30 10.90
C VAL A 345 -5.90 -3.64 10.54
N PHE A 346 -5.28 -4.77 10.86
CA PHE A 346 -5.86 -6.09 10.60
C PHE A 346 -7.16 -6.29 11.38
N TYR A 347 -7.20 -5.90 12.66
CA TYR A 347 -8.41 -5.90 13.48
C TYR A 347 -9.46 -4.94 12.92
N GLN A 348 -9.11 -3.68 12.74
CA GLN A 348 -10.02 -2.61 12.35
C GLN A 348 -10.64 -2.85 10.96
N SER A 349 -9.86 -3.40 10.03
CA SER A 349 -10.37 -3.74 8.69
C SER A 349 -11.32 -4.92 8.72
N CYS A 350 -11.08 -5.90 9.60
CA CYS A 350 -12.03 -6.99 9.84
C CYS A 350 -13.36 -6.45 10.37
N GLU A 351 -13.33 -5.61 11.40
CA GLU A 351 -14.52 -5.00 12.00
C GLU A 351 -15.34 -4.21 10.99
N LEU A 352 -14.68 -3.34 10.21
CA LEU A 352 -15.38 -2.52 9.21
C LEU A 352 -15.99 -3.39 8.09
N ALA A 353 -15.27 -4.40 7.61
CA ALA A 353 -15.79 -5.29 6.58
C ALA A 353 -17.02 -6.08 7.08
N LEU A 354 -16.98 -6.59 8.31
CA LEU A 354 -18.11 -7.31 8.91
C LEU A 354 -19.30 -6.38 9.19
N ALA A 355 -19.06 -5.15 9.66
CA ALA A 355 -20.10 -4.14 9.84
C ALA A 355 -20.81 -3.83 8.51
N ASN A 356 -20.05 -3.63 7.43
CA ASN A 356 -20.59 -3.42 6.09
C ASN A 356 -21.39 -4.62 5.58
N ILE A 357 -20.92 -5.84 5.81
CA ILE A 357 -21.65 -7.07 5.47
C ILE A 357 -23.00 -7.12 6.21
N LEU A 358 -22.99 -6.87 7.53
CA LEU A 358 -24.22 -6.87 8.33
C LEU A 358 -25.21 -5.83 7.83
N ALA A 359 -24.75 -4.59 7.60
CA ALA A 359 -25.60 -3.51 7.12
C ALA A 359 -26.21 -3.83 5.74
N ALA A 360 -25.37 -4.25 4.78
CA ALA A 360 -25.80 -4.55 3.42
C ALA A 360 -26.79 -5.74 3.36
N ILE A 361 -26.56 -6.81 4.11
CA ILE A 361 -27.48 -7.96 4.10
C ILE A 361 -28.84 -7.59 4.72
N ASN A 362 -28.84 -6.80 5.80
CA ASN A 362 -30.04 -6.39 6.52
C ASN A 362 -30.78 -5.21 5.85
N GLY A 363 -30.25 -4.64 4.76
CA GLY A 363 -30.85 -3.48 4.09
C GLY A 363 -30.78 -2.20 4.95
N GLN A 364 -29.78 -2.12 5.82
CA GLN A 364 -29.50 -0.94 6.62
C GLN A 364 -28.64 0.04 5.81
N GLU A 365 -28.58 1.28 6.28
CA GLU A 365 -27.70 2.28 5.70
C GLU A 365 -26.23 1.88 5.92
N THR A 366 -25.41 2.00 4.87
CA THR A 366 -24.01 1.57 4.84
C THR A 366 -23.11 2.79 4.73
N ASP A 367 -21.84 2.67 5.12
CA ASP A 367 -20.92 3.81 5.05
C ASP A 367 -20.65 4.18 3.58
N PRO A 368 -21.13 5.34 3.11
CA PRO A 368 -21.00 5.73 1.71
C PRO A 368 -19.55 5.94 1.28
N PHE A 369 -18.62 6.20 2.20
CA PHE A 369 -17.21 6.36 1.88
C PHE A 369 -16.48 5.03 1.66
N SER A 370 -17.04 3.96 2.21
CA SER A 370 -16.54 2.60 2.02
C SER A 370 -17.13 1.94 0.77
N ARG A 371 -18.31 2.37 0.31
CA ARG A 371 -18.99 1.81 -0.87
C ARG A 371 -18.31 2.26 -2.17
N VAL A 372 -18.08 1.32 -3.08
CA VAL A 372 -17.46 1.53 -4.39
C VAL A 372 -18.49 1.48 -5.52
N VAL A 373 -19.38 0.47 -5.51
CA VAL A 373 -20.51 0.30 -6.46
C VAL A 373 -21.82 -0.06 -5.76
#